data_AF-A0A3M8CH59-F1
#
_entry.id   AF-A0A3M8CH59-F1
#
_cell.length_a   1.000
_cell.length_b   1.000
_cell.length_c   1.000
_cell.angle_alpha   90.00
_cell.angle_beta   90.00
_cell.angle_gamma   90.00
#
_symmetry.space_group_name_H-M   'P 1'
#
loop_
_entity.id
_entity.type
_entity.pdbx_description
1 polymer ?
#
loop_
_entity_poly.entity_id
_entity_poly.type
_entity_poly.pdbx_seq_one_letter_code
_entity_poly.pdbx_strand_id
1 'polypeptide(L)'
;MWSKLLTLMMAISIVSFVSVPVVSAMDEQASTYETYEIDKEILGMQKTMKFFQELSSKKGNHQLANQIADLSSSNFEKVKQLHANENVKATDQNLKEFRDAYEQQIASYREKLLPSLNTSTPLLNKSSLVAKSSTWDPFEPNDDYTTSYPITSGNLYVSKLSSSSDVDYYRFDSGSMVGSLTVTLNIPSDKDYDLIVIEGTSNIVGYGMNSQLGLTETVDFQVQPNTTYYIMVMSMDGQFSTTSTYSLGLSKVVAELKVTTPIDISLPSGEIPAYRFTAPVSGNYRFFTGPYGGFGSQNDTVIFLFADEQLKSLIDINDDKVEGSLYSEINIELTKGVTYFVYVTNYDEEQHVHTRLTAVFDAKADVSTTTIHESNGNNGSILEEQVVNLDQGEFTSDLADGVVVNNLPAGLTTEVTRNSNTQFTIRFKGSAYSHESKHSVSDASVTIAKEKILGAGMDVNTSAFVIQFVDTEQISVNTSKEVNIDGGQQKILKFTPTMSGSFEVYLTEYEGNVNHPILSIFEDYNQTRLIASNDKQTSSPQVIGSLSAGEDYYVVIAGENGENVHARIGVRYLGMEYIYNEKGQLTLIKQGDKVLTEFYYDGNGNLIRKVNR
;
A
#
# COMPACT_ATOMS: atom_id res chain seq x y z
N MET A 1 16.40 -41.73 31.87
CA MET A 1 16.80 -40.40 32.36
C MET A 1 16.06 -39.33 31.55
N TRP A 2 14.74 -39.13 31.57
CA TRP A 2 13.68 -39.30 32.58
C TRP A 2 13.83 -38.45 33.85
N SER A 3 12.82 -37.69 34.33
CA SER A 3 11.61 -37.19 33.62
C SER A 3 10.81 -36.13 34.42
N LYS A 4 10.46 -34.99 33.78
CA LYS A 4 9.28 -34.08 33.92
C LYS A 4 9.63 -32.60 34.20
N LEU A 5 8.93 -31.55 33.73
CA LEU A 5 7.60 -31.31 33.11
C LEU A 5 6.45 -30.93 34.09
N LEU A 6 5.84 -29.74 33.86
CA LEU A 6 4.52 -29.26 34.34
C LEU A 6 4.40 -29.00 35.88
N THR A 7 3.53 -28.12 36.42
CA THR A 7 2.27 -27.54 35.91
C THR A 7 1.94 -26.17 36.54
N LEU A 8 1.15 -25.36 35.85
CA LEU A 8 0.34 -24.25 36.36
C LEU A 8 -0.63 -24.71 37.49
N MET A 9 -0.84 -23.92 38.55
CA MET A 9 -2.14 -23.94 39.25
C MET A 9 -2.49 -22.64 39.98
N MET A 10 -3.56 -22.01 39.49
CA MET A 10 -4.33 -20.98 40.19
C MET A 10 -5.16 -21.65 41.29
N ALA A 11 -5.08 -21.16 42.53
CA ALA A 11 -5.86 -21.70 43.65
C ALA A 11 -6.56 -20.57 44.41
N ILE A 12 -7.83 -20.33 44.06
CA ILE A 12 -8.77 -19.61 44.92
C ILE A 12 -9.24 -20.57 45.99
N SER A 13 -8.93 -20.29 47.26
CA SER A 13 -9.55 -20.95 48.42
C SER A 13 -9.91 -19.89 49.45
N ILE A 14 -11.21 -19.80 49.74
CA ILE A 14 -11.79 -18.87 50.72
C ILE A 14 -11.93 -19.60 52.08
N VAL A 15 -11.92 -18.83 53.16
CA VAL A 15 -12.30 -19.19 54.55
C VAL A 15 -11.23 -19.87 55.41
N SER A 16 -10.51 -19.05 56.19
CA SER A 16 -10.72 -19.05 57.65
C SER A 16 -10.21 -17.73 58.25
N PHE A 17 -11.11 -17.00 58.94
CA PHE A 17 -10.74 -15.77 59.65
C PHE A 17 -9.91 -16.11 60.89
N VAL A 18 -8.59 -15.94 60.79
CA VAL A 18 -7.79 -15.42 61.90
C VAL A 18 -7.47 -13.99 61.51
N SER A 19 -8.04 -13.02 62.23
CA SER A 19 -7.86 -11.59 61.95
C SER A 19 -6.48 -11.12 62.40
N VAL A 20 -5.45 -11.50 61.65
CA VAL A 20 -4.20 -10.75 61.53
C VAL A 20 -4.55 -9.43 60.83
N PRO A 21 -4.03 -8.26 61.26
CA PRO A 21 -4.46 -6.98 60.71
C PRO A 21 -4.04 -6.87 59.24
N VAL A 22 -5.01 -6.94 58.31
CA VAL A 22 -4.82 -6.63 56.89
C VAL A 22 -4.19 -5.24 56.70
N VAL A 23 -4.44 -4.34 57.66
CA VAL A 23 -3.78 -3.03 57.77
C VAL A 23 -2.24 -3.16 57.78
N SER A 24 -1.62 -4.07 58.55
CA SER A 24 -0.16 -4.09 58.67
C SER A 24 0.53 -4.53 57.38
N ALA A 25 -0.04 -5.51 56.67
CA ALA A 25 0.51 -5.97 55.39
C ALA A 25 0.38 -4.91 54.27
N MET A 26 -0.71 -4.14 54.27
CA MET A 26 -0.87 -3.03 53.33
C MET A 26 0.04 -1.83 53.66
N ASP A 27 0.27 -1.57 54.94
CA ASP A 27 1.14 -0.49 55.46
C ASP A 27 2.64 -0.80 55.22
N GLU A 28 3.05 -2.07 55.34
CA GLU A 28 4.39 -2.57 55.02
C GLU A 28 4.67 -2.62 53.50
N GLN A 29 3.66 -2.97 52.70
CA GLN A 29 3.76 -2.92 51.22
C GLN A 29 3.74 -1.50 50.65
N ALA A 30 3.09 -0.54 51.33
CA ALA A 30 3.15 0.89 50.97
C ALA A 30 4.51 1.51 51.36
N SER A 31 5.00 1.21 52.57
CA SER A 31 6.31 1.63 53.07
C SER A 31 7.44 1.17 52.14
N THR A 32 7.48 -0.10 51.77
CA THR A 32 8.49 -0.63 50.81
C THR A 32 8.43 -0.03 49.41
N TYR A 33 7.29 0.51 48.98
CA TYR A 33 7.19 1.29 47.74
C TYR A 33 7.73 2.73 47.93
N GLU A 34 7.43 3.38 49.06
CA GLU A 34 7.98 4.72 49.40
C GLU A 34 9.52 4.66 49.55
N THR A 35 10.08 3.64 50.20
CA THR A 35 11.54 3.42 50.26
C THR A 35 12.16 3.34 48.86
N TYR A 36 11.55 2.57 47.96
CA TYR A 36 12.05 2.32 46.61
C TYR A 36 12.09 3.58 45.74
N GLU A 37 11.07 4.46 45.85
CA GLU A 37 11.08 5.74 45.13
C GLU A 37 12.11 6.72 45.72
N ILE A 38 12.28 6.77 47.06
CA ILE A 38 13.35 7.58 47.69
C ILE A 38 14.74 7.10 47.28
N ASP A 39 14.96 5.78 47.13
CA ASP A 39 16.23 5.24 46.63
C ASP A 39 16.53 5.62 45.18
N LYS A 40 15.50 5.73 44.31
CA LYS A 40 15.67 6.28 42.95
C LYS A 40 16.10 7.75 43.00
N GLU A 41 15.44 8.57 43.81
CA GLU A 41 15.79 9.99 44.00
C GLU A 41 17.25 10.12 44.45
N ILE A 42 17.67 9.35 45.46
CA ILE A 42 19.04 9.32 45.98
C ILE A 42 20.06 8.85 44.92
N LEU A 43 19.71 7.86 44.08
CA LEU A 43 20.58 7.39 43.00
C LEU A 43 20.76 8.46 41.90
N GLY A 44 19.71 9.21 41.58
CA GLY A 44 19.79 10.36 40.68
C GLY A 44 20.59 11.53 41.27
N MET A 45 20.49 11.78 42.57
CA MET A 45 21.35 12.71 43.30
C MET A 45 22.84 12.31 43.24
N GLN A 46 23.17 11.01 43.32
CA GLN A 46 24.54 10.52 43.14
C GLN A 46 25.06 10.75 41.72
N LYS A 47 24.22 10.51 40.68
CA LYS A 47 24.56 10.85 39.29
C LYS A 47 24.81 12.34 39.10
N THR A 48 23.96 13.18 39.69
CA THR A 48 24.09 14.64 39.69
C THR A 48 25.43 15.09 40.32
N MET A 49 25.83 14.49 41.43
CA MET A 49 27.13 14.79 42.07
C MET A 49 28.33 14.28 41.27
N LYS A 50 28.24 13.10 40.63
CA LYS A 50 29.29 12.60 39.71
C LYS A 50 29.46 13.53 38.51
N PHE A 51 28.35 13.98 37.92
CA PHE A 51 28.37 15.02 36.89
C PHE A 51 29.04 16.31 37.41
N PHE A 52 28.69 16.82 38.60
CA PHE A 52 29.34 18.01 39.17
C PHE A 52 30.85 17.84 39.41
N GLN A 53 31.31 16.64 39.78
CA GLN A 53 32.74 16.31 39.88
C GLN A 53 33.44 16.39 38.51
N GLU A 54 32.85 15.79 37.49
CA GLU A 54 33.39 15.76 36.12
C GLU A 54 33.35 17.16 35.49
N LEU A 55 32.25 17.87 35.64
CA LEU A 55 32.06 19.28 35.28
C LEU A 55 33.11 20.20 35.93
N SER A 56 33.33 20.06 37.25
CA SER A 56 34.35 20.82 37.96
C SER A 56 35.76 20.49 37.46
N SER A 57 35.99 19.26 36.98
CA SER A 57 37.25 18.85 36.37
C SER A 57 37.44 19.39 34.94
N LYS A 58 36.39 19.37 34.08
CA LYS A 58 36.41 19.96 32.73
C LYS A 58 36.63 21.48 32.81
N LYS A 59 36.05 22.16 33.81
CA LYS A 59 36.32 23.58 34.16
C LYS A 59 37.68 23.83 34.86
N GLY A 60 38.57 22.83 34.97
CA GLY A 60 39.92 22.96 35.54
C GLY A 60 40.02 23.09 37.07
N ASN A 61 38.91 23.00 37.80
CA ASN A 61 38.86 23.10 39.26
C ASN A 61 38.90 21.71 39.91
N HIS A 62 40.07 21.06 39.85
CA HIS A 62 40.29 19.72 40.41
C HIS A 62 40.15 19.65 41.93
N GLN A 63 40.39 20.75 42.67
CA GLN A 63 40.20 20.77 44.13
C GLN A 63 38.72 20.64 44.49
N LEU A 64 37.84 21.40 43.82
CA LEU A 64 36.39 21.30 44.01
C LEU A 64 35.85 19.95 43.54
N ALA A 65 36.40 19.39 42.45
CA ALA A 65 36.04 18.04 42.00
C ALA A 65 36.32 16.97 43.07
N ASN A 66 37.49 17.00 43.71
CA ASN A 66 37.82 16.09 44.81
C ASN A 66 36.88 16.27 46.02
N GLN A 67 36.54 17.51 46.38
CA GLN A 67 35.58 17.78 47.47
C GLN A 67 34.18 17.20 47.19
N ILE A 68 33.72 17.28 45.93
CA ILE A 68 32.44 16.70 45.48
C ILE A 68 32.50 15.16 45.53
N ALA A 69 33.62 14.56 45.12
CA ALA A 69 33.84 13.11 45.16
C ALA A 69 33.85 12.56 46.59
N ASP A 70 34.56 13.22 47.52
CA ASP A 70 34.61 12.85 48.94
C ASP A 70 33.22 12.91 49.59
N LEU A 71 32.46 13.99 49.32
CA LEU A 71 31.12 14.17 49.84
C LEU A 71 30.14 13.12 49.28
N SER A 72 30.16 12.87 47.97
CA SER A 72 29.33 11.85 47.32
C SER A 72 29.60 10.46 47.90
N SER A 73 30.88 10.12 48.12
CA SER A 73 31.30 8.86 48.75
C SER A 73 30.82 8.74 50.20
N SER A 74 30.96 9.80 51.00
CA SER A 74 30.47 9.83 52.39
C SER A 74 28.95 9.71 52.47
N ASN A 75 28.23 10.35 51.55
CA ASN A 75 26.77 10.29 51.48
C ASN A 75 26.28 8.89 51.06
N PHE A 76 26.97 8.21 50.14
CA PHE A 76 26.68 6.82 49.77
C PHE A 76 26.82 5.85 50.95
N GLU A 77 27.90 5.96 51.75
CA GLU A 77 28.06 5.12 52.95
C GLU A 77 26.99 5.42 54.02
N LYS A 78 26.54 6.68 54.13
CA LYS A 78 25.44 7.04 55.04
C LYS A 78 24.11 6.40 54.62
N VAL A 79 23.79 6.35 53.32
CA VAL A 79 22.59 5.67 52.80
C VAL A 79 22.60 4.18 53.12
N LYS A 80 23.74 3.49 52.95
CA LYS A 80 23.89 2.08 53.34
C LYS A 80 23.62 1.84 54.83
N GLN A 81 24.06 2.77 55.69
CA GLN A 81 23.83 2.67 57.14
C GLN A 81 22.35 2.86 57.51
N LEU A 82 21.62 3.72 56.79
CA LEU A 82 20.18 3.89 57.00
C LEU A 82 19.40 2.63 56.64
N HIS A 83 19.73 1.99 55.52
CA HIS A 83 19.16 0.70 55.09
C HIS A 83 19.50 -0.48 56.00
N ALA A 84 20.53 -0.38 56.84
CA ALA A 84 20.90 -1.44 57.79
C ALA A 84 20.02 -1.46 59.07
N ASN A 85 19.01 -0.59 59.16
CA ASN A 85 18.09 -0.52 60.30
C ASN A 85 16.86 -1.41 60.08
N GLU A 86 16.61 -2.35 61.00
CA GLU A 86 15.51 -3.33 60.93
C GLU A 86 14.10 -2.70 61.08
N ASN A 87 13.99 -1.43 61.48
CA ASN A 87 12.71 -0.73 61.62
C ASN A 87 12.35 0.10 60.39
N VAL A 88 11.61 -0.51 59.45
CA VAL A 88 11.27 0.07 58.14
C VAL A 88 10.71 1.50 58.22
N LYS A 89 9.76 1.78 59.12
CA LYS A 89 9.18 3.13 59.26
C LYS A 89 10.16 4.19 59.77
N ALA A 90 11.16 3.78 60.57
CA ALA A 90 12.23 4.68 60.96
C ALA A 90 13.24 4.86 59.81
N THR A 91 13.46 3.82 59.00
CA THR A 91 14.29 3.87 57.79
C THR A 91 13.72 4.85 56.77
N ASP A 92 12.42 4.78 56.45
CA ASP A 92 11.76 5.70 55.50
C ASP A 92 11.91 7.18 55.90
N GLN A 93 11.58 7.51 57.16
CA GLN A 93 11.70 8.88 57.68
C GLN A 93 13.15 9.39 57.64
N ASN A 94 14.12 8.55 58.03
CA ASN A 94 15.54 8.94 58.01
C ASN A 94 16.09 9.09 56.58
N LEU A 95 15.65 8.27 55.62
CA LEU A 95 16.02 8.39 54.21
C LEU A 95 15.47 9.68 53.60
N LYS A 96 14.23 10.05 53.96
CA LYS A 96 13.59 11.32 53.56
C LYS A 96 14.33 12.55 54.10
N GLU A 97 14.65 12.57 55.39
CA GLU A 97 15.47 13.63 56.00
C GLU A 97 16.89 13.71 55.41
N PHE A 98 17.50 12.56 55.10
CA PHE A 98 18.79 12.51 54.42
C PHE A 98 18.71 13.08 53.00
N ARG A 99 17.70 12.69 52.23
CA ARG A 99 17.45 13.19 50.87
C ARG A 99 17.30 14.71 50.87
N ASP A 100 16.45 15.27 51.73
CA ASP A 100 16.20 16.71 51.78
C ASP A 100 17.50 17.50 52.08
N ALA A 101 18.35 16.96 52.97
CA ALA A 101 19.65 17.55 53.26
C ALA A 101 20.66 17.40 52.08
N TYR A 102 20.61 16.30 51.33
CA TYR A 102 21.47 16.07 50.18
C TYR A 102 21.06 16.95 48.99
N GLU A 103 19.77 17.16 48.77
CA GLU A 103 19.23 18.07 47.77
C GLU A 103 19.71 19.52 48.02
N GLN A 104 19.68 19.99 49.27
CA GLN A 104 20.22 21.32 49.63
C GLN A 104 21.73 21.44 49.35
N GLN A 105 22.51 20.38 49.56
CA GLN A 105 23.93 20.37 49.21
C GLN A 105 24.13 20.47 47.68
N ILE A 106 23.37 19.67 46.92
CA ILE A 106 23.35 19.66 45.46
C ILE A 106 22.97 21.03 44.90
N ALA A 107 21.95 21.71 45.47
CA ALA A 107 21.56 23.06 45.08
C ALA A 107 22.71 24.07 45.22
N SER A 108 23.50 23.99 46.30
CA SER A 108 24.67 24.88 46.48
C SER A 108 25.82 24.59 45.51
N TYR A 109 25.98 23.35 45.03
CA TYR A 109 26.95 23.03 43.99
C TYR A 109 26.44 23.44 42.61
N ARG A 110 25.14 23.28 42.33
CA ARG A 110 24.47 23.76 41.12
C ARG A 110 24.67 25.26 40.93
N GLU A 111 24.38 26.07 41.96
CA GLU A 111 24.57 27.53 41.91
C GLU A 111 26.01 27.93 41.56
N LYS A 112 27.01 27.21 42.10
CA LYS A 112 28.44 27.51 41.88
C LYS A 112 28.95 27.07 40.51
N LEU A 113 28.49 25.92 40.03
CA LEU A 113 29.02 25.29 38.81
C LEU A 113 28.21 25.68 37.55
N LEU A 114 26.92 25.98 37.72
CA LEU A 114 25.95 26.27 36.67
C LEU A 114 25.04 27.44 37.09
N PRO A 115 25.58 28.66 37.28
CA PRO A 115 24.80 29.81 37.75
C PRO A 115 23.66 30.23 36.80
N SER A 116 23.75 29.91 35.51
CA SER A 116 22.69 30.16 34.50
C SER A 116 21.41 29.34 34.74
N LEU A 117 21.50 28.17 35.37
CA LEU A 117 20.35 27.32 35.70
C LEU A 117 19.40 27.92 36.77
N ASN A 118 19.81 29.03 37.40
CA ASN A 118 19.06 29.67 38.49
C ASN A 118 18.40 31.01 38.09
N THR A 119 18.62 31.51 36.86
CA THR A 119 18.12 32.83 36.46
C THR A 119 16.82 32.75 35.68
N SER A 120 15.71 33.09 36.32
CA SER A 120 14.57 33.66 35.61
C SER A 120 14.94 35.07 35.15
N THR A 121 15.46 35.18 33.93
CA THR A 121 15.82 36.47 33.33
C THR A 121 14.53 37.26 33.01
N PRO A 122 14.37 38.50 33.52
CA PRO A 122 13.19 39.29 33.19
C PRO A 122 13.29 39.78 31.73
N LEU A 123 12.24 39.47 30.96
CA LEU A 123 12.05 39.83 29.55
C LEU A 123 12.63 41.21 29.18
N LEU A 124 13.74 41.22 28.43
CA LEU A 124 14.28 42.44 27.85
C LEU A 124 13.53 42.76 26.55
N ASN A 125 12.48 43.59 26.69
CA ASN A 125 11.75 44.15 25.56
C ASN A 125 12.68 44.79 24.53
N LYS A 126 12.76 44.23 23.32
CA LYS A 126 13.15 44.99 22.12
C LYS A 126 12.57 44.41 20.84
N SER A 127 11.50 45.04 20.38
CA SER A 127 11.15 45.00 18.96
C SER A 127 12.28 45.66 18.15
N SER A 128 12.92 44.91 17.27
CA SER A 128 13.69 45.46 16.15
C SER A 128 13.40 44.64 14.89
N LEU A 129 13.18 45.35 13.78
CA LEU A 129 12.79 44.77 12.50
C LEU A 129 13.78 43.71 12.02
N VAL A 130 13.26 42.57 11.59
CA VAL A 130 14.03 41.41 11.13
C VAL A 130 14.81 41.75 9.86
N ALA A 131 16.13 41.84 9.99
CA ALA A 131 17.03 41.42 8.93
C ALA A 131 17.26 39.91 9.09
N LYS A 132 17.22 39.11 8.01
CA LYS A 132 17.57 37.67 8.09
C LYS A 132 19.00 37.55 8.63
N SER A 133 19.13 37.10 9.88
CA SER A 133 20.42 36.91 10.54
C SER A 133 20.98 35.54 10.18
N SER A 134 22.29 35.44 9.97
CA SER A 134 23.01 34.18 9.75
C SER A 134 23.22 33.41 11.07
N THR A 135 22.25 33.48 11.98
CA THR A 135 22.22 32.95 13.35
C THR A 135 20.81 32.41 13.66
N TRP A 136 20.12 31.92 12.63
CA TRP A 136 18.75 31.45 12.78
C TRP A 136 18.75 29.99 13.26
N ASP A 137 18.18 29.80 14.45
CA ASP A 137 17.81 28.53 15.06
C ASP A 137 16.26 28.42 15.04
N PRO A 138 15.69 27.23 14.74
CA PRO A 138 14.25 27.04 14.66
C PRO A 138 13.47 27.03 15.99
N PHE A 139 14.13 26.79 17.13
CA PHE A 139 13.49 26.53 18.43
C PHE A 139 13.68 27.65 19.47
N GLU A 140 14.54 28.61 19.21
CA GLU A 140 14.73 29.81 20.03
C GLU A 140 13.44 30.66 20.19
N PRO A 141 13.12 31.18 21.40
CA PRO A 141 13.90 31.10 22.63
C PRO A 141 13.75 29.76 23.35
N ASN A 142 14.86 29.11 23.71
CA ASN A 142 14.88 27.85 24.47
C ASN A 142 16.00 27.74 25.53
N ASP A 143 16.67 28.86 25.86
CA ASP A 143 17.76 29.03 26.87
C ASP A 143 17.50 28.50 28.30
N ASP A 144 16.26 28.16 28.70
CA ASP A 144 15.93 27.74 30.07
C ASP A 144 14.70 26.80 30.19
N TYR A 145 14.47 26.26 31.39
CA TYR A 145 13.35 25.35 31.69
C TYR A 145 11.95 25.91 31.38
N THR A 146 11.77 27.23 31.42
CA THR A 146 10.49 27.91 31.17
C THR A 146 10.25 28.24 29.70
N THR A 147 11.33 28.41 28.93
CA THR A 147 11.30 28.62 27.47
C THR A 147 11.43 27.33 26.65
N SER A 148 11.92 26.26 27.28
CA SER A 148 12.22 24.95 26.65
C SER A 148 11.21 24.43 25.61
N TYR A 149 11.74 23.96 24.48
CA TYR A 149 10.93 23.47 23.36
C TYR A 149 10.35 22.07 23.65
N PRO A 150 9.03 21.84 23.50
CA PRO A 150 8.41 20.54 23.75
C PRO A 150 8.78 19.51 22.67
N ILE A 151 9.26 18.33 23.07
CA ILE A 151 9.64 17.24 22.16
C ILE A 151 8.84 15.96 22.42
N THR A 152 8.85 15.07 21.42
CA THR A 152 8.20 13.76 21.48
C THR A 152 9.17 12.62 21.16
N SER A 153 8.89 11.43 21.68
CA SER A 153 9.69 10.23 21.45
C SER A 153 9.57 9.74 20.00
N GLY A 154 10.70 9.56 19.33
CA GLY A 154 10.84 9.09 17.96
C GLY A 154 11.25 10.16 16.96
N ASN A 155 10.90 11.42 17.20
CA ASN A 155 11.22 12.53 16.30
C ASN A 155 12.70 12.94 16.42
N LEU A 156 13.20 13.60 15.37
CA LEU A 156 14.49 14.29 15.39
C LEU A 156 14.28 15.80 15.42
N TYR A 157 15.19 16.50 16.07
CA TYR A 157 15.21 17.94 16.25
C TYR A 157 16.56 18.47 15.76
N VAL A 158 16.54 19.28 14.71
CA VAL A 158 17.72 19.86 14.06
C VAL A 158 17.85 21.33 14.44
N SER A 159 18.97 21.70 15.05
CA SER A 159 19.15 22.96 15.80
C SER A 159 20.63 23.40 15.80
N LYS A 160 20.93 24.55 16.40
CA LYS A 160 22.25 25.19 16.43
C LYS A 160 22.45 25.97 17.73
N LEU A 161 23.44 25.55 18.52
CA LEU A 161 24.10 26.48 19.44
C LEU A 161 24.71 27.63 18.61
N SER A 162 24.09 28.79 18.71
CA SER A 162 24.30 29.98 17.88
C SER A 162 25.20 31.03 18.56
N SER A 163 25.49 30.87 19.84
CA SER A 163 26.48 31.68 20.59
C SER A 163 27.29 30.87 21.60
N SER A 164 28.41 31.41 22.10
CA SER A 164 29.25 30.75 23.11
C SER A 164 28.63 30.65 24.51
N SER A 165 27.43 31.19 24.70
CA SER A 165 26.65 31.14 25.94
C SER A 165 25.26 30.50 25.76
N ASP A 166 25.00 30.01 24.56
CA ASP A 166 23.76 29.38 24.12
C ASP A 166 23.58 28.00 24.77
N VAL A 167 22.36 27.67 25.18
CA VAL A 167 22.01 26.41 25.85
C VAL A 167 20.58 25.99 25.48
N ASP A 168 20.44 25.08 24.53
CA ASP A 168 19.12 24.56 24.15
C ASP A 168 18.53 23.64 25.23
N TYR A 169 17.35 24.00 25.77
CA TYR A 169 16.51 23.10 26.56
C TYR A 169 15.34 22.57 25.74
N TYR A 170 15.18 21.26 25.76
CA TYR A 170 14.00 20.54 25.27
C TYR A 170 13.25 19.90 26.42
N ARG A 171 11.92 19.81 26.33
CA ARG A 171 11.05 19.21 27.35
C ARG A 171 10.31 17.99 26.81
N PHE A 172 10.50 16.84 27.44
CA PHE A 172 9.75 15.61 27.19
C PHE A 172 8.81 15.31 28.36
N ASP A 173 7.50 15.42 28.12
CA ASP A 173 6.47 15.06 29.09
C ASP A 173 6.03 13.60 28.86
N SER A 174 6.39 12.68 29.77
CA SER A 174 6.33 11.23 29.50
C SER A 174 4.92 10.65 29.35
N GLY A 175 3.88 11.32 29.86
CA GLY A 175 2.52 10.79 29.90
C GLY A 175 2.47 9.40 30.56
N SER A 176 1.79 8.42 29.97
CA SER A 176 1.77 7.05 30.50
C SER A 176 3.02 6.21 30.15
N MET A 177 4.08 6.80 29.60
CA MET A 177 5.25 6.05 29.15
C MET A 177 6.11 5.56 30.32
N VAL A 178 6.61 4.33 30.20
CA VAL A 178 7.59 3.73 31.12
C VAL A 178 8.66 2.94 30.35
N GLY A 179 9.80 2.71 31.02
CA GLY A 179 10.92 1.89 30.53
C GLY A 179 12.13 2.71 30.12
N SER A 180 13.06 2.11 29.38
CA SER A 180 14.26 2.83 28.90
C SER A 180 13.93 3.69 27.68
N LEU A 181 14.48 4.91 27.65
CA LEU A 181 14.70 5.70 26.44
C LEU A 181 16.18 6.03 26.29
N THR A 182 16.56 6.42 25.08
CA THR A 182 17.91 6.83 24.70
C THR A 182 17.79 8.22 24.06
N VAL A 183 18.60 9.16 24.53
CA VAL A 183 18.81 10.45 23.85
C VAL A 183 20.11 10.36 23.07
N THR A 184 20.09 10.74 21.79
CA THR A 184 21.25 10.74 20.89
C THR A 184 21.44 12.14 20.35
N LEU A 185 22.65 12.70 20.48
CA LEU A 185 23.02 14.01 19.95
C LEU A 185 24.16 13.83 18.93
N ASN A 186 23.88 14.06 17.65
CA ASN A 186 24.88 14.06 16.59
C ASN A 186 25.43 15.47 16.40
N ILE A 187 26.74 15.61 16.52
CA ILE A 187 27.44 16.89 16.66
C ILE A 187 28.18 17.22 15.35
N PRO A 188 28.25 18.50 14.90
CA PRO A 188 29.10 18.89 13.79
C PRO A 188 30.54 18.41 13.98
N SER A 189 31.19 17.98 12.89
CA SER A 189 32.51 17.33 12.94
C SER A 189 33.65 18.20 13.50
N ASP A 190 33.44 19.51 13.62
CA ASP A 190 34.37 20.49 14.15
C ASP A 190 33.99 21.05 15.54
N LYS A 191 33.02 20.43 16.25
CA LYS A 191 32.48 20.91 17.54
C LYS A 191 32.53 19.86 18.66
N ASP A 192 32.66 20.32 19.90
CA ASP A 192 32.39 19.56 21.14
C ASP A 192 31.15 20.16 21.84
N TYR A 193 30.03 19.43 21.78
CA TYR A 193 28.78 19.75 22.49
C TYR A 193 28.48 18.64 23.50
N ASP A 194 27.94 19.02 24.65
CA ASP A 194 27.64 18.14 25.78
C ASP A 194 26.11 17.97 25.91
N LEU A 195 25.67 16.79 26.37
CA LEU A 195 24.26 16.39 26.47
C LEU A 195 23.91 16.01 27.91
N ILE A 196 22.81 16.56 28.46
CA ILE A 196 22.35 16.23 29.82
C ILE A 196 20.86 15.95 29.85
N VAL A 197 20.43 14.89 30.56
CA VAL A 197 19.02 14.55 30.78
C VAL A 197 18.68 14.72 32.25
N ILE A 198 17.66 15.52 32.53
CA ILE A 198 17.24 15.97 33.86
C ILE A 198 15.78 15.57 34.08
N GLU A 199 15.49 14.90 35.19
CA GLU A 199 14.14 14.65 35.68
C GLU A 199 13.69 15.81 36.58
N GLY A 200 12.52 16.38 36.29
CA GLY A 200 12.15 17.67 36.85
C GLY A 200 13.21 18.73 36.52
N THR A 201 13.46 19.67 37.43
CA THR A 201 14.45 20.75 37.24
C THR A 201 15.78 20.52 37.97
N SER A 202 15.91 19.41 38.71
CA SER A 202 17.02 19.21 39.67
C SER A 202 17.75 17.86 39.56
N ASN A 203 17.09 16.78 39.11
CA ASN A 203 17.63 15.42 39.20
C ASN A 203 18.29 14.97 37.88
N ILE A 204 19.62 14.93 37.79
CA ILE A 204 20.30 14.48 36.55
C ILE A 204 20.25 12.95 36.46
N VAL A 205 19.48 12.44 35.50
CA VAL A 205 19.30 11.00 35.28
C VAL A 205 20.33 10.40 34.31
N GLY A 206 21.01 11.23 33.51
CA GLY A 206 22.14 10.82 32.68
C GLY A 206 22.78 12.01 31.94
N TYR A 207 23.97 11.82 31.39
CA TYR A 207 24.72 12.85 30.66
C TYR A 207 25.79 12.22 29.75
N GLY A 208 26.24 12.97 28.75
CA GLY A 208 27.31 12.65 27.81
C GLY A 208 28.18 13.90 27.57
N MET A 209 29.51 13.76 27.62
CA MET A 209 30.48 14.87 27.71
C MET A 209 31.87 14.51 27.12
N ASN A 210 31.92 13.69 26.07
CA ASN A 210 33.17 13.24 25.46
C ASN A 210 33.84 14.40 24.71
N SER A 211 35.03 14.81 25.15
CA SER A 211 35.77 15.94 24.59
C SER A 211 36.41 15.68 23.21
N GLN A 212 35.82 14.84 22.37
CA GLN A 212 36.30 14.56 21.01
C GLN A 212 35.37 15.22 20.00
N LEU A 213 35.93 16.11 19.17
CA LEU A 213 35.16 16.84 18.15
C LEU A 213 34.35 15.89 17.26
N GLY A 214 33.08 16.22 17.05
CA GLY A 214 32.15 15.48 16.19
C GLY A 214 31.71 14.12 16.69
N LEU A 215 32.03 13.74 17.94
CA LEU A 215 31.61 12.45 18.48
C LEU A 215 30.15 12.52 18.96
N THR A 216 29.30 11.60 18.48
CA THR A 216 27.90 11.50 18.94
C THR A 216 27.83 11.26 20.45
N GLU A 217 27.05 12.07 21.17
CA GLU A 217 26.69 11.82 22.55
C GLU A 217 25.46 10.91 22.65
N THR A 218 25.41 10.07 23.68
CA THR A 218 24.30 9.12 23.88
C THR A 218 24.03 8.90 25.36
N VAL A 219 22.77 9.05 25.77
CA VAL A 219 22.32 8.92 27.17
C VAL A 219 21.13 7.99 27.27
N ASP A 220 21.32 6.83 27.89
CA ASP A 220 20.24 5.93 28.29
C ASP A 220 19.69 6.30 29.67
N PHE A 221 18.36 6.42 29.80
CA PHE A 221 17.69 6.75 31.06
C PHE A 221 16.35 5.99 31.21
N GLN A 222 15.88 5.86 32.46
CA GLN A 222 14.61 5.21 32.78
C GLN A 222 13.50 6.26 32.92
N VAL A 223 12.49 6.16 32.06
CA VAL A 223 11.29 7.00 32.07
C VAL A 223 10.30 6.47 33.10
N GLN A 224 9.86 7.35 33.99
CA GLN A 224 8.73 7.18 34.90
C GLN A 224 7.45 7.79 34.28
N PRO A 225 6.24 7.31 34.65
CA PRO A 225 4.99 7.81 34.07
C PRO A 225 4.54 9.11 34.75
N ASN A 226 4.04 10.05 33.95
CA ASN A 226 3.59 11.39 34.31
C ASN A 226 4.73 12.28 34.84
N THR A 227 5.92 12.10 34.28
CA THR A 227 7.14 12.80 34.67
C THR A 227 7.64 13.65 33.51
N THR A 228 7.99 14.90 33.81
CA THR A 228 8.67 15.80 32.88
C THR A 228 10.17 15.58 32.96
N TYR A 229 10.79 15.37 31.80
CA TYR A 229 12.23 15.36 31.61
C TYR A 229 12.64 16.57 30.77
N TYR A 230 13.80 17.13 31.07
CA TYR A 230 14.45 18.15 30.24
C TYR A 230 15.75 17.59 29.68
N ILE A 231 15.97 17.82 28.39
CA ILE A 231 17.19 17.49 27.68
C ILE A 231 17.89 18.82 27.40
N MET A 232 19.10 18.98 27.89
CA MET A 232 19.92 20.17 27.71
C MET A 232 21.08 19.85 26.78
N VAL A 233 21.24 20.64 25.72
CA VAL A 233 22.41 20.65 24.83
C VAL A 233 23.19 21.95 25.08
N MET A 234 24.51 21.86 25.24
CA MET A 234 25.37 23.04 25.45
C MET A 234 26.78 22.76 24.91
N SER A 235 27.68 23.74 24.96
CA SER A 235 29.12 23.46 24.87
C SER A 235 29.85 23.91 26.13
N MET A 236 30.53 22.97 26.78
CA MET A 236 31.31 23.25 27.99
C MET A 236 32.48 24.21 27.79
N ASP A 237 33.08 24.22 26.60
CA ASP A 237 34.16 25.12 26.21
C ASP A 237 33.64 26.36 25.45
N GLY A 238 32.32 26.57 25.39
CA GLY A 238 31.69 27.68 24.70
C GLY A 238 31.82 27.62 23.17
N GLN A 239 31.93 26.41 22.61
CA GLN A 239 31.91 26.22 21.15
C GLN A 239 30.48 26.36 20.62
N PHE A 240 30.35 26.92 19.43
CA PHE A 240 29.06 27.16 18.78
C PHE A 240 29.24 27.18 17.27
N SER A 241 28.15 27.08 16.50
CA SER A 241 28.16 27.21 15.04
C SER A 241 26.90 27.91 14.56
N THR A 242 27.06 29.05 13.89
CA THR A 242 25.91 29.76 13.31
C THR A 242 25.51 29.18 11.94
N THR A 243 26.26 28.20 11.42
CA THR A 243 26.06 27.58 10.10
C THR A 243 25.86 26.07 10.14
N SER A 244 26.46 25.36 11.10
CA SER A 244 26.41 23.89 11.20
C SER A 244 25.38 23.47 12.24
N THR A 245 24.42 22.63 11.85
CA THR A 245 23.40 22.07 12.72
C THR A 245 23.89 20.84 13.48
N TYR A 246 23.38 20.63 14.69
CA TYR A 246 23.37 19.31 15.33
C TYR A 246 22.00 18.65 15.11
N SER A 247 21.89 17.34 15.36
CA SER A 247 20.59 16.66 15.46
C SER A 247 20.43 15.91 16.76
N LEU A 248 19.31 16.16 17.44
CA LEU A 248 18.90 15.52 18.68
C LEU A 248 17.76 14.53 18.39
N GLY A 249 17.93 13.27 18.76
CA GLY A 249 16.89 12.24 18.69
C GLY A 249 16.56 11.71 20.07
N LEU A 250 15.26 11.57 20.36
CA LEU A 250 14.76 10.78 21.49
C LEU A 250 14.23 9.45 20.93
N SER A 251 14.72 8.31 21.40
CA SER A 251 14.31 7.01 20.85
C SER A 251 12.84 6.66 21.12
N LYS A 252 12.38 5.53 20.56
CA LYS A 252 11.01 4.99 20.67
C LYS A 252 9.98 5.76 19.82
N VAL A 253 10.03 5.54 18.51
CA VAL A 253 9.00 5.93 17.54
C VAL A 253 7.69 5.23 17.88
N VAL A 254 6.70 6.00 18.32
CA VAL A 254 5.37 5.50 18.70
C VAL A 254 4.32 5.67 17.60
N ALA A 255 4.51 6.59 16.66
CA ALA A 255 3.57 6.83 15.57
C ALA A 255 3.62 5.69 14.54
N GLU A 256 2.47 5.25 14.03
CA GLU A 256 2.37 4.19 13.02
C GLU A 256 1.86 4.73 11.70
N LEU A 257 2.62 4.53 10.62
CA LEU A 257 2.14 4.70 9.25
C LEU A 257 1.48 3.40 8.79
N LYS A 258 0.22 3.48 8.39
CA LYS A 258 -0.57 2.34 7.92
C LYS A 258 -0.79 2.43 6.41
N VAL A 259 -0.71 1.29 5.73
CA VAL A 259 -0.99 1.23 4.30
C VAL A 259 -2.40 1.79 4.03
N THR A 260 -2.54 2.52 2.91
CA THR A 260 -3.76 3.22 2.47
C THR A 260 -4.39 4.21 3.46
N THR A 261 -3.71 4.54 4.56
CA THR A 261 -4.15 5.53 5.56
C THR A 261 -3.16 6.69 5.61
N PRO A 262 -3.39 7.78 4.85
CA PRO A 262 -2.47 8.92 4.81
C PRO A 262 -2.38 9.64 6.16
N ILE A 263 -1.21 10.22 6.43
CA ILE A 263 -0.96 11.08 7.58
C ILE A 263 -0.67 12.49 7.06
N ASP A 264 -1.45 13.46 7.54
CA ASP A 264 -1.20 14.87 7.30
C ASP A 264 -0.18 15.40 8.33
N ILE A 265 0.93 15.94 7.85
CA ILE A 265 2.08 16.42 8.62
C ILE A 265 2.13 17.95 8.49
N SER A 266 2.18 18.66 9.62
CA SER A 266 2.37 20.11 9.65
C SER A 266 3.18 20.47 10.89
N LEU A 267 4.50 20.54 10.74
CA LEU A 267 5.45 20.76 11.83
C LEU A 267 6.39 21.92 11.48
N PRO A 268 6.90 22.66 12.49
CA PRO A 268 7.86 23.72 12.26
C PRO A 268 9.14 23.16 11.64
N SER A 269 9.96 24.07 11.12
CA SER A 269 11.32 23.77 10.68
C SER A 269 12.13 23.12 11.80
N GLY A 270 13.10 22.29 11.43
CA GLY A 270 13.94 21.57 12.40
C GLY A 270 13.30 20.33 13.02
N GLU A 271 11.96 20.22 13.08
CA GLU A 271 11.29 19.02 13.60
C GLU A 271 10.99 18.00 12.49
N ILE A 272 11.63 16.83 12.58
CA ILE A 272 11.51 15.73 11.62
C ILE A 272 10.74 14.57 12.29
N PRO A 273 9.47 14.34 11.94
CA PRO A 273 8.67 13.25 12.48
C PRO A 273 9.12 11.88 11.95
N ALA A 274 8.97 10.87 12.80
CA ALA A 274 9.26 9.48 12.47
C ALA A 274 7.99 8.61 12.56
N TYR A 275 7.87 7.64 11.67
CA TYR A 275 6.76 6.68 11.65
C TYR A 275 7.24 5.24 11.52
N ARG A 276 6.71 4.36 12.37
CA ARG A 276 6.85 2.91 12.21
C ARG A 276 5.93 2.43 11.09
N PHE A 277 6.49 1.74 10.11
CA PHE A 277 5.76 1.04 9.06
C PHE A 277 6.04 -0.46 9.14
N THR A 278 5.03 -1.29 9.37
CA THR A 278 5.18 -2.76 9.34
C THR A 278 4.47 -3.30 8.11
N ALA A 279 5.21 -3.91 7.18
CA ALA A 279 4.65 -4.38 5.92
C ALA A 279 3.65 -5.53 6.16
N PRO A 280 2.34 -5.39 5.82
CA PRO A 280 1.35 -6.45 6.05
C PRO A 280 1.52 -7.65 5.11
N VAL A 281 2.15 -7.45 3.96
CA VAL A 281 2.48 -8.47 2.95
C VAL A 281 3.91 -8.21 2.45
N SER A 282 4.55 -9.19 1.82
CA SER A 282 5.84 -8.95 1.17
C SER A 282 5.61 -8.35 -0.21
N GLY A 283 6.50 -7.43 -0.59
CA GLY A 283 6.67 -6.96 -1.94
C GLY A 283 6.84 -5.46 -2.06
N ASN A 284 6.58 -4.91 -3.23
CA ASN A 284 6.90 -3.52 -3.56
C ASN A 284 5.93 -2.50 -2.89
N TYR A 285 6.47 -1.51 -2.18
CA TYR A 285 5.72 -0.44 -1.52
C TYR A 285 6.19 0.94 -1.98
N ARG A 286 5.20 1.83 -2.17
CA ARG A 286 5.43 3.24 -2.48
C ARG A 286 5.13 4.10 -1.24
N PHE A 287 6.13 4.85 -0.79
CA PHE A 287 6.01 5.90 0.22
C PHE A 287 6.12 7.24 -0.51
N PHE A 288 5.09 8.07 -0.46
CA PHE A 288 5.10 9.35 -1.17
C PHE A 288 4.48 10.47 -0.35
N THR A 289 5.00 11.67 -0.57
CA THR A 289 4.41 12.92 -0.07
C THR A 289 3.42 13.50 -1.09
N GLY A 290 2.66 14.49 -0.67
CA GLY A 290 1.65 15.14 -1.49
C GLY A 290 0.98 16.29 -0.74
N PRO A 291 -0.03 16.93 -1.36
CA PRO A 291 -0.70 18.08 -0.76
C PRO A 291 -1.30 17.74 0.61
N TYR A 292 -1.02 18.57 1.62
CA TYR A 292 -1.71 18.48 2.92
C TYR A 292 -3.23 18.46 2.72
N GLY A 293 -3.94 17.57 3.42
CA GLY A 293 -5.39 17.38 3.24
C GLY A 293 -5.78 16.70 1.92
N GLY A 294 -4.84 16.50 0.98
CA GLY A 294 -5.07 16.08 -0.40
C GLY A 294 -5.34 17.24 -1.37
N PHE A 295 -5.30 18.49 -0.91
CA PHE A 295 -5.64 19.69 -1.72
C PHE A 295 -4.83 20.96 -1.37
N GLY A 296 -3.91 20.89 -0.40
CA GLY A 296 -3.08 22.02 0.03
C GLY A 296 -2.05 22.48 -1.01
N SER A 297 -1.26 23.49 -0.63
CA SER A 297 -0.12 23.98 -1.42
C SER A 297 1.00 22.95 -1.48
N GLN A 298 1.89 23.10 -2.46
CA GLN A 298 3.13 22.32 -2.52
C GLN A 298 4.11 22.75 -1.42
N ASN A 299 4.83 21.77 -0.90
CA ASN A 299 5.88 21.89 0.10
C ASN A 299 7.00 20.94 -0.36
N ASP A 300 8.22 21.45 -0.45
CA ASP A 300 9.38 20.70 -0.96
C ASP A 300 9.85 19.68 0.09
N THR A 301 9.83 18.37 -0.19
CA THR A 301 10.04 17.34 0.84
C THR A 301 11.24 16.43 0.60
N VAL A 302 11.69 15.76 1.65
CA VAL A 302 12.57 14.58 1.57
C VAL A 302 11.99 13.47 2.43
N ILE A 303 12.00 12.24 1.92
CA ILE A 303 11.68 11.02 2.67
C ILE A 303 12.96 10.23 2.89
N PHE A 304 13.17 9.74 4.12
CA PHE A 304 14.18 8.74 4.45
C PHE A 304 13.52 7.46 4.94
N LEU A 305 14.05 6.31 4.53
CA LEU A 305 13.62 5.00 4.97
C LEU A 305 14.78 4.26 5.64
N PHE A 306 14.61 3.85 6.89
CA PHE A 306 15.61 3.09 7.66
C PHE A 306 15.10 1.70 8.06
N ALA A 307 16.02 0.74 8.14
CA ALA A 307 15.74 -0.60 8.68
C ALA A 307 15.74 -0.65 10.22
N ASP A 308 16.31 0.36 10.87
CA ASP A 308 16.39 0.49 12.33
C ASP A 308 16.04 1.90 12.80
N GLU A 309 15.64 1.97 14.06
CA GLU A 309 15.25 3.21 14.76
C GLU A 309 16.45 4.10 15.11
N GLN A 310 17.65 3.53 15.17
CA GLN A 310 18.87 4.23 15.60
C GLN A 310 19.57 4.95 14.43
N LEU A 311 18.92 5.02 13.26
CA LEU A 311 19.41 5.65 12.03
C LEU A 311 20.72 5.05 11.48
N LYS A 312 21.02 3.79 11.80
CA LYS A 312 22.30 3.16 11.41
C LYS A 312 22.26 2.51 10.03
N SER A 313 21.09 2.07 9.59
CA SER A 313 20.89 1.29 8.37
C SER A 313 19.87 2.00 7.47
N LEU A 314 20.34 3.03 6.77
CA LEU A 314 19.57 3.67 5.69
C LEU A 314 19.28 2.63 4.60
N ILE A 315 18.03 2.51 4.20
CA ILE A 315 17.58 1.69 3.07
C ILE A 315 17.56 2.55 1.82
N ASP A 316 16.86 3.69 1.89
CA ASP A 316 16.66 4.58 0.75
C ASP A 316 16.35 6.01 1.20
N ILE A 317 16.60 6.97 0.31
CA ILE A 317 16.32 8.40 0.49
C ILE A 317 15.87 8.97 -0.85
N ASN A 318 14.82 9.78 -0.85
CA ASN A 318 14.42 10.53 -2.04
C ASN A 318 13.85 11.90 -1.68
N ASP A 319 14.21 12.92 -2.46
CA ASP A 319 13.66 14.28 -2.48
C ASP A 319 12.62 14.44 -3.60
N ASP A 320 12.95 14.00 -4.82
CA ASP A 320 12.14 14.17 -6.04
C ASP A 320 11.40 12.89 -6.47
N LYS A 321 10.06 12.87 -6.44
CA LYS A 321 9.24 11.77 -7.01
C LYS A 321 9.51 11.53 -8.51
N VAL A 322 9.74 12.62 -9.22
CA VAL A 322 10.23 12.71 -10.60
C VAL A 322 11.10 13.96 -10.65
N GLU A 323 12.14 14.00 -11.49
CA GLU A 323 13.08 15.11 -11.56
C GLU A 323 12.38 16.50 -11.64
N GLY A 324 12.62 17.35 -10.65
CA GLY A 324 11.99 18.67 -10.47
C GLY A 324 10.62 18.67 -9.77
N SER A 325 10.27 17.63 -9.03
CA SER A 325 9.01 17.51 -8.27
C SER A 325 9.23 17.72 -6.78
N LEU A 326 8.71 18.85 -6.27
CA LEU A 326 8.69 19.20 -4.84
C LEU A 326 8.11 18.13 -3.88
N TYR A 327 7.44 17.08 -4.40
CA TYR A 327 7.07 15.91 -3.61
C TYR A 327 7.95 14.73 -3.95
N SER A 328 8.31 13.96 -2.92
CA SER A 328 9.18 12.78 -2.96
C SER A 328 8.40 11.48 -3.09
N GLU A 329 9.05 10.43 -3.61
CA GLU A 329 8.51 9.07 -3.63
C GLU A 329 9.62 8.00 -3.55
N ILE A 330 9.61 7.18 -2.50
CA ILE A 330 10.41 5.95 -2.40
C ILE A 330 9.57 4.79 -2.93
N ASN A 331 10.15 3.92 -3.75
CA ASN A 331 9.50 2.72 -4.28
C ASN A 331 10.41 1.49 -4.10
N ILE A 332 10.06 0.62 -3.14
CA ILE A 332 11.01 -0.35 -2.57
C ILE A 332 10.33 -1.67 -2.14
N GLU A 333 11.04 -2.79 -2.31
CA GLU A 333 10.57 -4.10 -1.88
C GLU A 333 10.78 -4.30 -0.37
N LEU A 334 9.70 -4.63 0.36
CA LEU A 334 9.71 -4.86 1.80
C LEU A 334 9.21 -6.26 2.18
N THR A 335 9.64 -6.75 3.34
CA THR A 335 9.32 -8.10 3.83
C THR A 335 8.18 -8.09 4.85
N LYS A 336 7.20 -8.97 4.67
CA LYS A 336 6.05 -9.14 5.57
C LYS A 336 6.47 -9.24 7.03
N GLY A 337 5.85 -8.42 7.88
CA GLY A 337 6.05 -8.41 9.33
C GLY A 337 7.34 -7.73 9.81
N VAL A 338 8.22 -7.30 8.91
CA VAL A 338 9.36 -6.44 9.28
C VAL A 338 8.86 -5.01 9.48
N THR A 339 9.37 -4.35 10.52
CA THR A 339 9.12 -2.93 10.79
C THR A 339 10.27 -2.09 10.26
N TYR A 340 9.92 -1.01 9.58
CA TYR A 340 10.79 0.00 8.99
C TYR A 340 10.43 1.37 9.57
N PHE A 341 11.34 2.34 9.43
CA PHE A 341 11.17 3.68 9.99
C PHE A 341 11.22 4.73 8.89
N VAL A 342 10.14 5.49 8.76
CA VAL A 342 9.96 6.53 7.72
C VAL A 342 10.08 7.90 8.37
N TYR A 343 11.02 8.70 7.89
CA TYR A 343 11.20 10.09 8.31
C TYR A 343 10.84 11.02 7.15
N VAL A 344 10.24 12.17 7.44
CA VAL A 344 9.84 13.17 6.43
C VAL A 344 10.24 14.56 6.89
N THR A 345 10.94 15.32 6.05
CA THR A 345 11.36 16.70 6.31
C THR A 345 11.09 17.58 5.08
N ASN A 346 11.35 18.88 5.21
CA ASN A 346 11.49 19.77 4.06
C ASN A 346 12.89 19.65 3.43
N TYR A 347 13.01 19.86 2.11
CA TYR A 347 14.30 19.91 1.42
C TYR A 347 15.17 21.10 1.85
N ASP A 348 14.56 22.28 2.03
CA ASP A 348 15.19 23.41 2.71
C ASP A 348 14.98 23.23 4.23
N GLU A 349 16.05 22.87 4.93
CA GLU A 349 16.03 22.66 6.39
C GLU A 349 15.59 23.91 7.19
N GLU A 350 15.58 25.10 6.60
CA GLU A 350 15.01 26.34 7.18
C GLU A 350 13.48 26.49 6.98
N GLN A 351 12.81 25.57 6.29
CA GLN A 351 11.36 25.59 6.10
C GLN A 351 10.61 24.56 6.96
N HIS A 352 9.37 24.91 7.25
CA HIS A 352 8.39 24.02 7.87
C HIS A 352 7.93 22.93 6.90
N VAL A 353 7.72 21.72 7.42
CA VAL A 353 7.12 20.62 6.65
C VAL A 353 5.59 20.70 6.73
N HIS A 354 4.92 20.76 5.59
CA HIS A 354 3.46 20.84 5.47
C HIS A 354 2.95 19.99 4.30
N THR A 355 2.75 18.71 4.56
CA THR A 355 2.60 17.68 3.52
C THR A 355 1.68 16.54 3.97
N ARG A 356 1.33 15.63 3.05
CA ARG A 356 0.62 14.38 3.33
C ARG A 356 1.51 13.19 2.99
N LEU A 357 1.92 12.42 3.98
CA LEU A 357 2.62 11.15 3.79
C LEU A 357 1.63 10.01 3.54
N THR A 358 1.86 9.20 2.52
CA THR A 358 1.05 8.01 2.20
C THR A 358 1.95 6.81 1.91
N ALA A 359 1.57 5.63 2.42
CA ALA A 359 2.14 4.35 2.03
C ALA A 359 1.10 3.48 1.31
N VAL A 360 1.47 2.87 0.17
CA VAL A 360 0.63 1.92 -0.57
C VAL A 360 1.45 0.72 -1.05
N PHE A 361 0.83 -0.45 -1.14
CA PHE A 361 1.39 -1.59 -1.86
C PHE A 361 1.24 -1.37 -3.38
N ASP A 362 2.34 -1.48 -4.12
CA ASP A 362 2.42 -1.27 -5.58
C ASP A 362 2.07 -2.58 -6.31
N ALA A 363 0.82 -3.01 -6.12
CA ALA A 363 0.32 -4.29 -6.60
C ALA A 363 0.34 -4.40 -8.14
N LYS A 364 0.86 -5.52 -8.64
CA LYS A 364 0.86 -5.89 -10.07
C LYS A 364 0.27 -7.29 -10.21
N ALA A 365 -0.43 -7.55 -11.29
CA ALA A 365 -0.99 -8.87 -11.58
C ALA A 365 -0.91 -9.14 -13.08
N ASP A 366 -0.81 -10.41 -13.48
CA ASP A 366 -0.89 -10.78 -14.89
C ASP A 366 -1.58 -12.12 -15.15
N VAL A 367 -2.07 -12.28 -16.38
CA VAL A 367 -2.67 -13.49 -16.92
C VAL A 367 -1.61 -14.53 -17.28
N SER A 368 -1.88 -15.82 -16.97
CA SER A 368 -0.97 -16.93 -17.32
C SER A 368 -0.93 -17.28 -18.82
N THR A 369 -1.90 -16.82 -19.60
CA THR A 369 -2.12 -17.22 -21.00
C THR A 369 -2.52 -15.99 -21.81
N THR A 370 -1.85 -15.79 -22.95
CA THR A 370 -2.11 -14.65 -23.84
C THR A 370 -3.26 -14.89 -24.82
N THR A 371 -3.72 -16.13 -24.95
CA THR A 371 -4.83 -16.54 -25.81
C THR A 371 -5.67 -17.58 -25.07
N ILE A 372 -6.99 -17.39 -25.10
CA ILE A 372 -8.01 -18.33 -24.68
C ILE A 372 -8.83 -18.70 -25.93
N HIS A 373 -8.99 -20.00 -26.17
CA HIS A 373 -9.65 -20.51 -27.36
C HIS A 373 -11.10 -20.88 -27.09
N GLU A 374 -11.93 -20.66 -28.10
CA GLU A 374 -13.22 -21.31 -28.21
C GLU A 374 -13.11 -22.84 -28.11
N SER A 375 -14.13 -23.47 -27.54
CA SER A 375 -14.19 -24.93 -27.47
C SER A 375 -14.32 -25.58 -28.85
N ASN A 376 -13.96 -26.86 -28.94
CA ASN A 376 -14.18 -27.70 -30.12
C ASN A 376 -15.67 -27.79 -30.56
N GLY A 377 -16.61 -27.29 -29.76
CA GLY A 377 -18.02 -27.18 -30.13
C GLY A 377 -18.30 -26.12 -31.21
N ASN A 378 -17.40 -25.14 -31.41
CA ASN A 378 -17.55 -24.02 -32.35
C ASN A 378 -18.98 -23.43 -32.30
N ASN A 379 -19.31 -22.90 -31.12
CA ASN A 379 -20.64 -22.48 -30.68
C ASN A 379 -20.60 -21.32 -29.68
N GLY A 380 -19.51 -20.55 -29.69
CA GLY A 380 -19.23 -19.43 -28.80
C GLY A 380 -18.89 -19.80 -27.36
N SER A 381 -18.92 -21.07 -26.98
CA SER A 381 -18.56 -21.50 -25.61
C SER A 381 -17.05 -21.69 -25.46
N ILE A 382 -16.54 -21.36 -24.27
CA ILE A 382 -15.13 -21.46 -23.90
C ILE A 382 -15.00 -22.46 -22.76
N LEU A 383 -14.12 -23.46 -22.91
CA LEU A 383 -13.81 -24.46 -21.88
C LEU A 383 -12.43 -24.27 -21.25
N GLU A 384 -11.56 -23.46 -21.88
CA GLU A 384 -10.29 -23.04 -21.27
C GLU A 384 -10.55 -22.05 -20.13
N GLU A 385 -9.66 -22.04 -19.14
CA GLU A 385 -9.76 -21.21 -17.94
C GLU A 385 -8.64 -20.17 -17.94
N GLN A 386 -8.94 -18.91 -17.58
CA GLN A 386 -7.92 -17.89 -17.43
C GLN A 386 -7.42 -17.84 -15.99
N VAL A 387 -6.15 -18.19 -15.76
CA VAL A 387 -5.48 -18.01 -14.46
C VAL A 387 -4.87 -16.61 -14.39
N VAL A 388 -5.01 -15.94 -13.25
CA VAL A 388 -4.40 -14.65 -12.94
C VAL A 388 -3.53 -14.79 -11.70
N ASN A 389 -2.31 -14.24 -11.76
CA ASN A 389 -1.33 -14.27 -10.68
C ASN A 389 -1.05 -12.84 -10.21
N LEU A 390 -1.03 -12.62 -8.89
CA LEU A 390 -0.53 -11.41 -8.25
C LEU A 390 0.98 -11.53 -8.11
N ASP A 391 1.71 -10.49 -8.52
CA ASP A 391 3.12 -10.34 -8.24
C ASP A 391 3.28 -9.93 -6.77
N GLN A 392 3.68 -10.90 -5.95
CA GLN A 392 3.77 -10.79 -4.49
C GLN A 392 2.41 -10.40 -3.86
N GLY A 393 2.39 -9.82 -2.65
CA GLY A 393 1.14 -9.40 -2.00
C GLY A 393 0.19 -10.53 -1.59
N GLU A 394 -1.04 -10.17 -1.21
CA GLU A 394 -2.11 -11.13 -0.88
C GLU A 394 -3.51 -10.59 -1.26
N PHE A 395 -4.32 -11.42 -1.93
CA PHE A 395 -5.75 -11.19 -2.16
C PHE A 395 -6.57 -11.35 -0.88
N THR A 396 -7.65 -10.58 -0.72
CA THR A 396 -8.66 -10.82 0.33
C THR A 396 -9.43 -12.13 0.09
N SER A 397 -10.16 -12.60 1.10
CA SER A 397 -10.97 -13.83 1.01
C SER A 397 -12.20 -13.69 0.10
N ASP A 398 -12.73 -12.48 -0.03
CA ASP A 398 -13.92 -12.08 -0.80
C ASP A 398 -13.57 -11.51 -2.19
N LEU A 399 -12.43 -11.93 -2.75
CA LEU A 399 -11.86 -11.47 -4.03
C LEU A 399 -12.87 -11.41 -5.18
N ALA A 400 -13.72 -12.43 -5.32
CA ALA A 400 -14.56 -12.63 -6.50
C ALA A 400 -15.45 -11.44 -6.86
N ASP A 401 -16.00 -10.74 -5.86
CA ASP A 401 -16.93 -9.62 -6.06
C ASP A 401 -16.25 -8.34 -6.60
N GLY A 402 -14.91 -8.28 -6.62
CA GLY A 402 -14.12 -7.15 -7.12
C GLY A 402 -13.24 -7.50 -8.32
N VAL A 403 -13.57 -8.58 -9.05
CA VAL A 403 -12.86 -8.97 -10.28
C VAL A 403 -13.78 -8.78 -11.49
N VAL A 404 -13.34 -7.99 -12.47
CA VAL A 404 -14.06 -7.70 -13.71
C VAL A 404 -13.22 -8.12 -14.91
N VAL A 405 -13.84 -8.81 -15.88
CA VAL A 405 -13.21 -9.07 -17.18
C VAL A 405 -13.72 -8.05 -18.18
N ASN A 406 -12.82 -7.19 -18.64
CA ASN A 406 -13.11 -6.15 -19.64
C ASN A 406 -13.15 -6.77 -21.04
N ASN A 407 -13.93 -6.14 -21.93
CA ASN A 407 -14.11 -6.56 -23.33
C ASN A 407 -14.57 -8.02 -23.50
N LEU A 408 -15.25 -8.59 -22.50
CA LEU A 408 -15.83 -9.93 -22.57
C LEU A 408 -16.93 -9.99 -23.67
N PRO A 409 -16.88 -10.94 -24.62
CA PRO A 409 -17.91 -11.10 -25.64
C PRO A 409 -19.33 -11.27 -25.07
N ALA A 410 -20.29 -10.55 -25.65
CA ALA A 410 -21.69 -10.60 -25.22
C ALA A 410 -22.26 -12.03 -25.29
N GLY A 411 -22.91 -12.46 -24.21
CA GLY A 411 -23.42 -13.82 -24.03
C GLY A 411 -22.53 -14.71 -23.13
N LEU A 412 -21.26 -14.34 -22.94
CA LEU A 412 -20.41 -14.91 -21.90
C LEU A 412 -20.61 -14.21 -20.56
N THR A 413 -20.40 -14.96 -19.50
CA THR A 413 -20.31 -14.52 -18.10
C THR A 413 -19.11 -15.20 -17.44
N THR A 414 -18.68 -14.74 -16.28
CA THR A 414 -17.50 -15.27 -15.58
C THR A 414 -17.83 -15.87 -14.22
N GLU A 415 -16.94 -16.72 -13.72
CA GLU A 415 -16.93 -17.25 -12.36
C GLU A 415 -15.50 -17.25 -11.84
N VAL A 416 -15.28 -16.60 -10.70
CA VAL A 416 -13.95 -16.36 -10.13
C VAL A 416 -13.76 -17.25 -8.92
N THR A 417 -12.73 -18.09 -8.95
CA THR A 417 -12.33 -18.96 -7.83
C THR A 417 -10.94 -18.55 -7.35
N ARG A 418 -10.83 -18.16 -6.08
CA ARG A 418 -9.53 -17.84 -5.44
C ARG A 418 -8.79 -19.13 -5.11
N ASN A 419 -7.63 -19.35 -5.74
CA ASN A 419 -6.84 -20.57 -5.59
C ASN A 419 -5.89 -20.49 -4.39
N SER A 420 -5.29 -19.32 -4.19
CA SER A 420 -4.31 -19.06 -3.13
C SER A 420 -4.34 -17.57 -2.73
N ASN A 421 -3.37 -17.12 -1.93
CA ASN A 421 -3.20 -15.70 -1.65
C ASN A 421 -2.75 -14.88 -2.86
N THR A 422 -2.11 -15.49 -3.86
CA THR A 422 -1.53 -14.80 -5.02
C THR A 422 -2.06 -15.31 -6.36
N GLN A 423 -3.09 -16.16 -6.37
CA GLN A 423 -3.65 -16.70 -7.61
C GLN A 423 -5.16 -16.91 -7.54
N PHE A 424 -5.85 -16.64 -8.65
CA PHE A 424 -7.22 -17.05 -8.88
C PHE A 424 -7.43 -17.54 -10.32
N THR A 425 -8.50 -18.30 -10.52
CA THR A 425 -8.95 -18.80 -11.82
C THR A 425 -10.28 -18.14 -12.20
N ILE A 426 -10.39 -17.75 -13.46
CA ILE A 426 -11.62 -17.30 -14.11
C ILE A 426 -12.12 -18.42 -15.03
N ARG A 427 -13.36 -18.85 -14.81
CA ARG A 427 -14.11 -19.72 -15.72
C ARG A 427 -15.09 -18.88 -16.54
N PHE A 428 -15.21 -19.20 -17.82
CA PHE A 428 -16.21 -18.61 -18.71
C PHE A 428 -17.47 -19.49 -18.73
N LYS A 429 -18.65 -18.87 -18.70
CA LYS A 429 -19.95 -19.54 -18.67
C LYS A 429 -20.90 -18.93 -19.71
N GLY A 430 -21.68 -19.77 -20.38
CA GLY A 430 -22.52 -19.39 -21.51
C GLY A 430 -21.80 -19.55 -22.86
N SER A 431 -22.32 -18.88 -23.87
CA SER A 431 -21.77 -18.82 -25.23
C SER A 431 -21.81 -17.38 -25.74
N ALA A 432 -20.75 -16.96 -26.42
CA ALA A 432 -20.75 -15.69 -27.15
C ALA A 432 -21.83 -15.70 -28.26
N TYR A 433 -22.58 -14.61 -28.37
CA TYR A 433 -23.63 -14.45 -29.38
C TYR A 433 -23.09 -14.34 -30.82
N SER A 434 -21.81 -14.00 -30.96
CA SER A 434 -21.09 -13.84 -32.22
C SER A 434 -19.67 -14.38 -32.05
N HIS A 435 -19.34 -15.48 -32.73
CA HIS A 435 -18.08 -16.23 -32.55
C HIS A 435 -17.48 -16.68 -33.90
N GLU A 436 -17.53 -15.81 -34.90
CA GLU A 436 -16.76 -16.05 -36.13
C GLU A 436 -15.34 -15.53 -35.89
N SER A 437 -14.34 -15.93 -36.68
CA SER A 437 -12.96 -15.50 -36.40
C SER A 437 -12.79 -13.97 -36.45
N LYS A 438 -13.63 -13.27 -37.24
CA LYS A 438 -13.76 -11.80 -37.29
C LYS A 438 -14.31 -11.15 -35.99
N HIS A 439 -14.89 -11.94 -35.10
CA HIS A 439 -15.43 -11.52 -33.80
C HIS A 439 -14.47 -11.82 -32.63
N SER A 440 -13.27 -12.36 -32.91
CA SER A 440 -12.23 -12.56 -31.88
C SER A 440 -11.85 -11.23 -31.23
N VAL A 441 -11.68 -11.24 -29.91
CA VAL A 441 -11.31 -10.04 -29.12
C VAL A 441 -9.83 -10.09 -28.83
N SER A 442 -9.09 -9.02 -29.16
CA SER A 442 -7.62 -8.94 -28.96
C SER A 442 -7.20 -8.26 -27.65
N ASP A 443 -8.14 -7.62 -26.95
CA ASP A 443 -7.90 -6.69 -25.84
C ASP A 443 -8.77 -7.02 -24.60
N ALA A 444 -9.10 -8.30 -24.40
CA ALA A 444 -9.70 -8.74 -23.14
C ALA A 444 -8.67 -8.59 -22.00
N SER A 445 -9.10 -8.14 -20.84
CA SER A 445 -8.21 -7.90 -19.68
C SER A 445 -8.96 -8.08 -18.37
N VAL A 446 -8.24 -8.19 -17.26
CA VAL A 446 -8.85 -8.34 -15.93
C VAL A 446 -8.51 -7.12 -15.07
N THR A 447 -9.54 -6.48 -14.52
CA THR A 447 -9.41 -5.48 -13.46
C THR A 447 -9.70 -6.12 -12.12
N ILE A 448 -8.84 -5.90 -11.14
CA ILE A 448 -8.98 -6.31 -9.75
C ILE A 448 -9.08 -5.04 -8.91
N ALA A 449 -10.22 -4.86 -8.24
CA ALA A 449 -10.46 -3.70 -7.39
C ALA A 449 -9.49 -3.68 -6.19
N LYS A 450 -8.97 -2.50 -5.85
CA LYS A 450 -7.88 -2.35 -4.88
C LYS A 450 -8.19 -2.91 -3.49
N GLU A 451 -9.45 -2.81 -3.05
CA GLU A 451 -9.89 -3.36 -1.76
C GLU A 451 -9.78 -4.88 -1.68
N LYS A 452 -9.63 -5.58 -2.82
CA LYS A 452 -9.43 -7.03 -2.89
C LYS A 452 -7.95 -7.44 -2.84
N ILE A 453 -7.02 -6.49 -2.74
CA ILE A 453 -5.57 -6.73 -2.59
C ILE A 453 -5.08 -5.99 -1.34
N LEU A 454 -4.49 -6.70 -0.38
CA LEU A 454 -4.11 -6.13 0.91
C LEU A 454 -3.09 -4.97 0.76
N GLY A 455 -3.57 -3.75 0.98
CA GLY A 455 -2.77 -2.53 0.96
C GLY A 455 -2.64 -1.84 -0.40
N ALA A 456 -3.30 -2.32 -1.46
CA ALA A 456 -3.18 -1.71 -2.79
C ALA A 456 -3.73 -0.27 -2.82
N GLY A 457 -2.98 0.64 -3.45
CA GLY A 457 -3.37 2.05 -3.56
C GLY A 457 -4.44 2.33 -4.63
N MET A 458 -4.47 1.50 -5.66
CA MET A 458 -5.30 1.66 -6.88
C MET A 458 -5.65 0.29 -7.47
N ASP A 459 -6.66 0.26 -8.34
CA ASP A 459 -7.11 -0.97 -9.00
C ASP A 459 -6.03 -1.50 -9.94
N VAL A 460 -5.87 -2.81 -9.99
CA VAL A 460 -4.83 -3.49 -10.75
C VAL A 460 -5.42 -4.05 -12.04
N ASN A 461 -4.79 -3.74 -13.16
CA ASN A 461 -5.15 -4.29 -14.47
C ASN A 461 -4.06 -5.26 -14.94
N THR A 462 -4.44 -6.41 -15.47
CA THR A 462 -3.52 -7.37 -16.10
C THR A 462 -3.06 -6.89 -17.48
N SER A 463 -2.08 -7.58 -18.07
CA SER A 463 -1.89 -7.53 -19.53
C SER A 463 -3.15 -8.00 -20.25
N ALA A 464 -3.29 -7.60 -21.51
CA ALA A 464 -4.36 -8.06 -22.37
C ALA A 464 -4.13 -9.50 -22.86
N PHE A 465 -5.22 -10.23 -23.06
CA PHE A 465 -5.26 -11.55 -23.68
C PHE A 465 -6.30 -11.58 -24.82
N VAL A 466 -6.11 -12.52 -25.73
CA VAL A 466 -6.99 -12.76 -26.87
C VAL A 466 -8.06 -13.77 -26.50
N ILE A 467 -9.32 -13.50 -26.81
CA ILE A 467 -10.37 -14.52 -26.91
C ILE A 467 -10.52 -14.86 -28.39
N GLN A 468 -10.04 -16.03 -28.79
CA GLN A 468 -9.96 -16.46 -30.19
C GLN A 468 -11.13 -17.37 -30.55
N PHE A 469 -11.92 -16.93 -31.52
CA PHE A 469 -13.02 -17.70 -32.11
C PHE A 469 -12.63 -18.29 -33.47
N VAL A 470 -13.28 -19.38 -33.85
CA VAL A 470 -13.04 -20.10 -35.11
C VAL A 470 -14.27 -19.96 -36.00
N ASP A 471 -14.09 -19.64 -37.29
CA ASP A 471 -15.21 -19.55 -38.22
C ASP A 471 -16.11 -20.80 -38.20
N THR A 472 -17.43 -20.61 -38.13
CA THR A 472 -18.43 -21.66 -38.32
C THR A 472 -18.25 -22.27 -39.71
N GLU A 473 -18.39 -23.59 -39.82
CA GLU A 473 -18.25 -24.30 -41.10
C GLU A 473 -19.20 -23.72 -42.17
N GLN A 474 -18.62 -23.21 -43.27
CA GLN A 474 -19.39 -22.50 -44.30
C GLN A 474 -19.91 -23.42 -45.42
N ILE A 475 -21.05 -23.07 -46.02
CA ILE A 475 -21.52 -23.52 -47.34
C ILE A 475 -21.60 -22.34 -48.31
N SER A 476 -21.50 -22.60 -49.61
CA SER A 476 -21.54 -21.59 -50.67
C SER A 476 -22.48 -21.97 -51.81
N VAL A 477 -22.92 -20.97 -52.58
CA VAL A 477 -23.77 -21.16 -53.77
C VAL A 477 -23.10 -22.13 -54.75
N ASN A 478 -23.87 -23.07 -55.31
CA ASN A 478 -23.43 -24.12 -56.24
C ASN A 478 -22.37 -25.09 -55.69
N THR A 479 -22.06 -25.04 -54.39
CA THR A 479 -21.29 -26.09 -53.71
C THR A 479 -22.23 -26.99 -52.92
N SER A 480 -21.92 -28.28 -52.89
CA SER A 480 -22.69 -29.26 -52.12
C SER A 480 -21.82 -29.91 -51.04
N LYS A 481 -22.37 -30.09 -49.84
CA LYS A 481 -21.69 -30.76 -48.72
C LYS A 481 -22.47 -31.97 -48.25
N GLU A 482 -21.77 -33.02 -47.86
CA GLU A 482 -22.36 -34.16 -47.15
C GLU A 482 -22.56 -33.79 -45.67
N VAL A 483 -23.72 -34.16 -45.13
CA VAL A 483 -24.15 -33.83 -43.78
C VAL A 483 -24.72 -35.09 -43.16
N ASN A 484 -24.01 -35.55 -42.13
CA ASN A 484 -24.30 -36.75 -41.37
C ASN A 484 -24.58 -36.30 -39.93
N ILE A 485 -25.79 -36.54 -39.43
CA ILE A 485 -26.26 -36.07 -38.12
C ILE A 485 -26.84 -37.25 -37.38
N ASP A 486 -26.29 -37.53 -36.20
CA ASP A 486 -26.84 -38.55 -35.31
C ASP A 486 -28.13 -38.06 -34.63
N GLY A 487 -29.00 -39.00 -34.27
CA GLY A 487 -30.32 -38.69 -33.71
C GLY A 487 -30.25 -37.80 -32.46
N GLY A 488 -31.07 -36.75 -32.46
CA GLY A 488 -31.11 -35.72 -31.40
C GLY A 488 -30.01 -34.66 -31.49
N GLN A 489 -29.12 -34.73 -32.49
CA GLN A 489 -28.16 -33.66 -32.79
C GLN A 489 -28.67 -32.74 -33.91
N GLN A 490 -27.94 -31.65 -34.12
CA GLN A 490 -28.14 -30.72 -35.23
C GLN A 490 -26.79 -30.35 -35.85
N LYS A 491 -26.79 -29.96 -37.12
CA LYS A 491 -25.65 -29.36 -37.81
C LYS A 491 -25.99 -27.91 -38.14
N ILE A 492 -25.08 -27.00 -37.82
CA ILE A 492 -25.16 -25.59 -38.21
C ILE A 492 -24.07 -25.35 -39.27
N LEU A 493 -24.43 -24.64 -40.34
CA LEU A 493 -23.52 -24.18 -41.39
C LEU A 493 -23.71 -22.69 -41.63
N LYS A 494 -22.61 -21.93 -41.73
CA LYS A 494 -22.64 -20.52 -42.11
C LYS A 494 -22.90 -20.39 -43.62
N PHE A 495 -23.70 -19.43 -44.02
CA PHE A 495 -23.87 -19.02 -45.41
C PHE A 495 -23.81 -17.49 -45.52
N THR A 496 -22.80 -17.00 -46.23
CA THR A 496 -22.58 -15.57 -46.50
C THR A 496 -22.86 -15.30 -47.98
N PRO A 497 -24.01 -14.70 -48.36
CA PRO A 497 -24.32 -14.42 -49.76
C PRO A 497 -23.35 -13.39 -50.36
N THR A 498 -22.93 -13.59 -51.60
CA THR A 498 -22.14 -12.58 -52.35
C THR A 498 -23.00 -11.51 -53.03
N MET A 499 -24.32 -11.68 -53.01
CA MET A 499 -25.33 -10.81 -53.63
C MET A 499 -26.64 -10.90 -52.85
N SER A 500 -27.44 -9.82 -52.86
CA SER A 500 -28.73 -9.78 -52.16
C SER A 500 -29.85 -10.34 -53.04
N GLY A 501 -30.73 -11.16 -52.46
CA GLY A 501 -31.93 -11.67 -53.13
C GLY A 501 -32.42 -13.00 -52.54
N SER A 502 -33.27 -13.71 -53.27
CA SER A 502 -33.81 -15.00 -52.80
C SER A 502 -32.82 -16.14 -53.07
N PHE A 503 -32.54 -16.94 -52.04
CA PHE A 503 -31.74 -18.16 -52.11
C PHE A 503 -32.57 -19.35 -51.65
N GLU A 504 -32.41 -20.47 -52.35
CA GLU A 504 -32.94 -21.75 -51.91
C GLU A 504 -31.81 -22.59 -51.33
N VAL A 505 -32.03 -23.09 -50.12
CA VAL A 505 -31.22 -24.12 -49.48
C VAL A 505 -32.02 -25.41 -49.57
N TYR A 506 -31.40 -26.49 -50.02
CA TYR A 506 -32.07 -27.77 -50.27
C TYR A 506 -31.20 -28.95 -49.85
N LEU A 507 -31.83 -30.06 -49.47
CA LEU A 507 -31.13 -31.35 -49.32
C LEU A 507 -31.55 -32.33 -50.42
N THR A 508 -30.59 -33.15 -50.85
CA THR A 508 -30.79 -34.29 -51.75
C THR A 508 -30.41 -35.59 -51.05
N GLU A 509 -31.09 -36.68 -51.39
CA GLU A 509 -30.76 -38.04 -50.94
C GLU A 509 -29.30 -38.41 -51.25
N TYR A 510 -28.63 -38.98 -50.26
CA TYR A 510 -27.30 -39.58 -50.37
C TYR A 510 -27.33 -40.94 -49.67
N GLU A 511 -26.83 -41.99 -50.34
CA GLU A 511 -26.78 -43.39 -49.89
C GLU A 511 -28.08 -44.03 -49.33
N GLY A 512 -29.23 -43.35 -49.43
CA GLY A 512 -30.55 -43.96 -49.34
C GLY A 512 -31.33 -43.76 -48.03
N ASN A 513 -31.07 -42.71 -47.23
CA ASN A 513 -31.99 -42.37 -46.14
C ASN A 513 -32.01 -40.88 -45.74
N VAL A 514 -33.05 -40.15 -46.17
CA VAL A 514 -33.36 -38.78 -45.71
C VAL A 514 -34.58 -38.84 -44.79
N ASN A 515 -34.36 -39.24 -43.54
CA ASN A 515 -35.38 -39.29 -42.51
C ASN A 515 -35.77 -37.87 -42.08
N HIS A 516 -36.93 -37.41 -42.58
CA HIS A 516 -37.68 -36.22 -42.14
C HIS A 516 -36.84 -35.04 -41.60
N PRO A 517 -35.90 -34.46 -42.37
CA PRO A 517 -35.06 -33.40 -41.86
C PRO A 517 -35.79 -32.04 -41.83
N ILE A 518 -35.59 -31.34 -40.72
CA ILE A 518 -35.90 -29.94 -40.54
C ILE A 518 -34.69 -29.13 -41.03
N LEU A 519 -34.96 -28.13 -41.86
CA LEU A 519 -34.02 -27.24 -42.51
C LEU A 519 -34.50 -25.79 -42.33
N SER A 520 -33.72 -25.02 -41.59
CA SER A 520 -34.04 -23.65 -41.18
C SER A 520 -32.90 -22.69 -41.51
N ILE A 521 -33.24 -21.41 -41.75
CA ILE A 521 -32.29 -20.31 -41.91
C ILE A 521 -32.54 -19.30 -40.80
N PHE A 522 -31.48 -18.89 -40.09
CA PHE A 522 -31.51 -17.88 -39.04
C PHE A 522 -30.52 -16.72 -39.32
N GLU A 523 -30.79 -15.54 -38.74
CA GLU A 523 -29.86 -14.40 -38.75
C GLU A 523 -28.78 -14.48 -37.64
N ASP A 524 -28.87 -15.46 -36.75
CA ASP A 524 -27.92 -15.68 -35.65
C ASP A 524 -27.71 -17.16 -35.38
N TYR A 525 -26.51 -17.50 -34.92
CA TYR A 525 -26.14 -18.86 -34.55
C TYR A 525 -27.04 -19.43 -33.44
N ASN A 526 -27.47 -18.58 -32.51
CA ASN A 526 -28.32 -18.95 -31.37
C ASN A 526 -29.79 -19.21 -31.74
N GLN A 527 -30.13 -19.17 -33.03
CA GLN A 527 -31.44 -19.55 -33.57
C GLN A 527 -32.60 -18.70 -33.04
N THR A 528 -32.34 -17.45 -32.65
CA THR A 528 -33.36 -16.55 -32.08
C THR A 528 -34.16 -15.79 -33.14
N ARG A 529 -33.59 -15.55 -34.33
CA ARG A 529 -34.21 -14.82 -35.43
C ARG A 529 -34.35 -15.70 -36.67
N LEU A 530 -35.48 -16.41 -36.77
CA LEU A 530 -35.81 -17.28 -37.90
C LEU A 530 -36.16 -16.45 -39.14
N ILE A 531 -35.49 -16.74 -40.27
CA ILE A 531 -35.84 -16.23 -41.60
C ILE A 531 -36.88 -17.13 -42.26
N ALA A 532 -36.62 -18.45 -42.30
CA ALA A 532 -37.48 -19.42 -42.97
C ALA A 532 -37.18 -20.85 -42.48
N SER A 533 -38.18 -21.74 -42.54
CA SER A 533 -38.08 -23.18 -42.21
C SER A 533 -38.99 -24.01 -43.12
N ASN A 534 -38.67 -25.30 -43.34
CA ASN A 534 -39.54 -26.23 -44.07
C ASN A 534 -40.60 -26.87 -43.14
N ASP A 535 -41.82 -26.33 -43.16
CA ASP A 535 -42.97 -26.79 -42.35
C ASP A 535 -43.56 -28.17 -42.74
N LYS A 536 -42.84 -29.02 -43.51
CA LYS A 536 -43.43 -30.22 -44.12
C LYS A 536 -42.49 -31.42 -44.24
N GLN A 537 -43.01 -32.56 -43.80
CA GLN A 537 -42.55 -33.94 -44.04
C GLN A 537 -42.45 -34.21 -45.55
N THR A 538 -41.27 -34.00 -46.14
CA THR A 538 -40.99 -34.33 -47.55
C THR A 538 -39.61 -34.97 -47.67
N SER A 539 -39.46 -35.92 -48.60
CA SER A 539 -38.17 -36.51 -48.99
C SER A 539 -37.31 -35.56 -49.85
N SER A 540 -37.70 -34.29 -50.00
CA SER A 540 -36.98 -33.27 -50.75
C SER A 540 -37.11 -31.92 -50.02
N PRO A 541 -36.50 -31.83 -48.82
CA PRO A 541 -36.58 -30.66 -47.95
C PRO A 541 -35.87 -29.47 -48.61
N GLN A 542 -36.57 -28.35 -48.67
CA GLN A 542 -36.03 -27.09 -49.19
C GLN A 542 -36.66 -25.91 -48.47
N VAL A 543 -35.88 -24.83 -48.35
CA VAL A 543 -36.28 -23.58 -47.72
C VAL A 543 -35.77 -22.41 -48.55
N ILE A 544 -36.59 -21.36 -48.70
CA ILE A 544 -36.23 -20.16 -49.47
C ILE A 544 -36.15 -18.98 -48.51
N GLY A 545 -34.96 -18.37 -48.40
CA GLY A 545 -34.72 -17.14 -47.66
C GLY A 545 -34.47 -15.97 -48.61
N SER A 546 -34.91 -14.76 -48.25
CA SER A 546 -34.46 -13.54 -48.91
C SER A 546 -33.36 -12.91 -48.07
N LEU A 547 -32.13 -12.91 -48.58
CA LEU A 547 -30.90 -12.70 -47.83
C LEU A 547 -30.10 -11.53 -48.43
N SER A 548 -29.30 -10.85 -47.61
CA SER A 548 -28.46 -9.72 -48.01
C SER A 548 -27.02 -10.13 -48.32
N ALA A 549 -26.39 -9.45 -49.27
CA ALA A 549 -24.97 -9.60 -49.58
C ALA A 549 -24.08 -9.25 -48.38
N GLY A 550 -23.09 -10.10 -48.08
CA GLY A 550 -22.07 -9.86 -47.06
C GLY A 550 -22.49 -10.17 -45.62
N GLU A 551 -23.78 -10.40 -45.36
CA GLU A 551 -24.30 -10.79 -44.05
C GLU A 551 -24.17 -12.30 -43.83
N ASP A 552 -23.87 -12.71 -42.58
CA ASP A 552 -23.76 -14.12 -42.22
C ASP A 552 -25.12 -14.67 -41.76
N TYR A 553 -25.57 -15.74 -42.41
CA TYR A 553 -26.77 -16.48 -42.04
C TYR A 553 -26.41 -17.91 -41.59
N TYR A 554 -27.21 -18.48 -40.70
CA TYR A 554 -26.96 -19.79 -40.12
C TYR A 554 -28.02 -20.78 -40.59
N VAL A 555 -27.59 -21.74 -41.40
CA VAL A 555 -28.41 -22.84 -41.89
C VAL A 555 -28.36 -23.97 -40.86
N VAL A 556 -29.50 -24.30 -40.29
CA VAL A 556 -29.64 -25.35 -39.26
C VAL A 556 -30.33 -26.56 -39.88
N ILE A 557 -29.75 -27.73 -39.65
CA ILE A 557 -30.21 -29.03 -40.15
C ILE A 557 -30.37 -29.95 -38.94
N ALA A 558 -31.54 -30.55 -38.76
CA ALA A 558 -31.83 -31.51 -37.69
C ALA A 558 -32.85 -32.56 -38.16
N GLY A 559 -32.95 -33.71 -37.50
CA GLY A 559 -34.02 -34.69 -37.78
C GLY A 559 -35.29 -34.38 -37.00
N GLU A 560 -36.45 -34.49 -37.65
CA GLU A 560 -37.76 -34.47 -36.95
C GLU A 560 -37.78 -35.57 -35.87
N ASN A 561 -38.34 -35.27 -34.70
CA ASN A 561 -38.36 -36.16 -33.54
C ASN A 561 -36.99 -36.70 -33.06
N GLY A 562 -35.88 -36.10 -33.51
CA GLY A 562 -34.53 -36.58 -33.22
C GLY A 562 -34.09 -37.79 -34.05
N GLU A 563 -34.63 -37.97 -35.26
CA GLU A 563 -34.13 -38.97 -36.21
C GLU A 563 -32.72 -38.61 -36.74
N ASN A 564 -31.97 -39.61 -37.21
CA ASN A 564 -30.67 -39.37 -37.88
C ASN A 564 -30.89 -38.76 -39.27
N VAL A 565 -30.07 -37.78 -39.66
CA VAL A 565 -30.10 -37.20 -41.02
C VAL A 565 -28.85 -37.61 -41.80
N HIS A 566 -29.06 -38.16 -43.00
CA HIS A 566 -27.98 -38.53 -43.92
C HIS A 566 -28.28 -37.94 -45.31
N ALA A 567 -27.66 -36.81 -45.63
CA ALA A 567 -28.06 -36.03 -46.79
C ALA A 567 -26.90 -35.24 -47.40
N ARG A 568 -27.11 -34.76 -48.62
CA ARG A 568 -26.24 -33.77 -49.25
C ARG A 568 -26.97 -32.44 -49.35
N ILE A 569 -26.46 -31.41 -48.67
CA ILE A 569 -26.98 -30.05 -48.74
C ILE A 569 -26.39 -29.28 -49.93
N GLY A 570 -27.18 -28.40 -50.53
CA GLY A 570 -26.74 -27.40 -51.49
C GLY A 570 -27.46 -26.07 -51.32
N VAL A 571 -26.88 -25.00 -51.90
CA VAL A 571 -27.48 -23.66 -51.95
C VAL A 571 -27.48 -23.16 -53.39
N ARG A 572 -28.61 -22.62 -53.87
CA ARG A 572 -28.71 -21.96 -55.19
C ARG A 572 -29.41 -20.60 -55.09
N TYR A 573 -28.93 -19.65 -55.89
CA TYR A 573 -29.55 -18.34 -56.01
C TYR A 573 -30.76 -18.39 -56.95
N LEU A 574 -31.89 -17.87 -56.51
CA LEU A 574 -33.14 -17.80 -57.28
C LEU A 574 -33.43 -16.41 -57.84
N GLY A 575 -32.81 -15.34 -57.31
CA GLY A 575 -33.05 -13.97 -57.75
C GLY A 575 -32.70 -13.74 -59.23
N MET A 576 -33.42 -12.82 -59.89
CA MET A 576 -33.10 -12.37 -61.24
C MET A 576 -32.52 -10.96 -61.24
N GLU A 577 -31.38 -10.80 -61.90
CA GLU A 577 -30.72 -9.52 -62.12
C GLU A 577 -31.09 -8.95 -63.50
N TYR A 578 -31.28 -7.65 -63.56
CA TYR A 578 -31.64 -6.91 -64.76
C TYR A 578 -30.55 -5.87 -65.05
N ILE A 579 -29.73 -6.11 -66.08
CA ILE A 579 -28.62 -5.21 -66.46
C ILE A 579 -29.08 -4.31 -67.60
N TYR A 580 -28.84 -3.02 -67.47
CA TYR A 580 -29.21 -1.99 -68.44
C TYR A 580 -27.95 -1.35 -69.05
N ASN A 581 -28.04 -0.85 -70.28
CA ASN A 581 -27.01 -0.02 -70.88
C ASN A 581 -27.14 1.46 -70.47
N GLU A 582 -26.18 2.31 -70.88
CA GLU A 582 -26.18 3.76 -70.61
C GLU A 582 -27.42 4.50 -71.12
N LYS A 583 -28.17 3.92 -72.08
CA LYS A 583 -29.45 4.46 -72.59
C LYS A 583 -30.67 3.98 -71.78
N GLY A 584 -30.47 3.28 -70.67
CA GLY A 584 -31.55 2.72 -69.85
C GLY A 584 -32.29 1.54 -70.48
N GLN A 585 -31.70 0.87 -71.48
CA GLN A 585 -32.31 -0.29 -72.14
C GLN A 585 -31.83 -1.59 -71.50
N LEU A 586 -32.74 -2.50 -71.17
CA LEU A 586 -32.42 -3.80 -70.57
C LEU A 586 -31.61 -4.64 -71.56
N THR A 587 -30.35 -4.92 -71.28
CA THR A 587 -29.46 -5.72 -72.14
C THR A 587 -29.34 -7.17 -71.70
N LEU A 588 -29.42 -7.46 -70.40
CA LEU A 588 -29.32 -8.82 -69.88
C LEU A 588 -30.34 -9.07 -68.76
N ILE A 589 -30.96 -10.26 -68.76
CA ILE A 589 -31.52 -10.87 -67.56
C ILE A 589 -30.60 -12.00 -67.16
N LYS A 590 -30.18 -12.04 -65.90
CA LYS A 590 -29.35 -13.11 -65.33
C LYS A 590 -29.98 -13.70 -64.06
N GLN A 591 -29.48 -14.85 -63.63
CA GLN A 591 -29.70 -15.43 -62.32
C GLN A 591 -28.33 -15.89 -61.81
N GLY A 592 -27.71 -15.05 -60.97
CA GLY A 592 -26.28 -15.12 -60.67
C GLY A 592 -25.45 -15.00 -61.95
N ASP A 593 -24.41 -15.81 -62.09
CA ASP A 593 -23.57 -15.82 -63.29
C ASP A 593 -24.29 -16.32 -64.56
N LYS A 594 -25.43 -17.01 -64.43
CA LYS A 594 -26.17 -17.55 -65.57
C LYS A 594 -26.95 -16.44 -66.28
N VAL A 595 -26.52 -16.07 -67.48
CA VAL A 595 -27.34 -15.27 -68.40
C VAL A 595 -28.55 -16.09 -68.84
N LEU A 596 -29.75 -15.61 -68.53
CA LEU A 596 -31.03 -16.21 -68.93
C LEU A 596 -31.55 -15.60 -70.23
N THR A 597 -31.28 -14.32 -70.46
CA THR A 597 -31.72 -13.62 -71.68
C THR A 597 -30.78 -12.47 -72.05
N GLU A 598 -30.46 -12.35 -73.34
CA GLU A 598 -29.72 -11.23 -73.94
C GLU A 598 -30.64 -10.43 -74.87
N PHE A 599 -30.51 -9.10 -74.84
CA PHE A 599 -31.30 -8.16 -75.63
C PHE A 599 -30.37 -7.23 -76.41
N TYR A 600 -30.62 -7.07 -77.71
CA TYR A 600 -29.82 -6.25 -78.62
C TYR A 600 -30.71 -5.20 -79.30
N TYR A 601 -30.21 -3.98 -79.38
CA TYR A 601 -30.94 -2.82 -79.90
C TYR A 601 -30.22 -2.21 -81.11
N ASP A 602 -30.96 -1.58 -82.02
CA ASP A 602 -30.37 -0.77 -83.09
C ASP A 602 -29.93 0.63 -82.60
N GLY A 603 -29.34 1.42 -83.50
CA GLY A 603 -28.89 2.79 -83.18
C GLY A 603 -30.02 3.74 -82.75
N ASN A 604 -31.26 3.48 -83.19
CA ASN A 604 -32.46 4.26 -82.87
C ASN A 604 -33.12 3.80 -81.56
N GLY A 605 -32.70 2.66 -81.01
CA GLY A 605 -33.20 2.10 -79.75
C GLY A 605 -34.29 1.04 -79.90
N ASN A 606 -34.57 0.54 -81.11
CA ASN A 606 -35.52 -0.56 -81.32
C ASN A 606 -34.88 -1.90 -80.92
N LEU A 607 -35.63 -2.78 -80.26
CA LEU A 607 -35.16 -4.14 -79.95
C LEU A 607 -35.11 -4.98 -81.24
N ILE A 608 -33.90 -5.35 -81.68
CA ILE A 608 -33.67 -6.12 -82.91
C ILE A 608 -33.40 -7.61 -82.67
N ARG A 609 -32.98 -8.01 -81.47
CA ARG A 609 -32.79 -9.43 -81.12
C ARG A 609 -33.00 -9.68 -79.63
N LYS A 610 -33.75 -10.73 -79.31
CA LYS A 610 -33.83 -11.34 -77.97
C LYS A 610 -33.31 -12.77 -78.07
N VAL A 611 -32.41 -13.17 -77.17
CA VAL A 611 -31.85 -14.53 -77.11
C VAL A 611 -32.10 -15.07 -75.71
N ASN A 612 -32.95 -16.08 -75.56
CA ASN A 612 -33.06 -16.83 -74.30
C ASN A 612 -31.95 -17.91 -74.28
N ARG A 613 -31.38 -18.22 -73.12
CA ARG A 613 -30.30 -19.21 -72.94
C ARG A 613 -30.60 -20.21 -71.82
#